data_AF-A0A9Q8QC47-F1
#
_entry.id   AF-A0A9Q8QC47-F1
#
_cell.length_a   1.000
_cell.length_b   1.000
_cell.length_c   1.000
_cell.angle_alpha   90.00
_cell.angle_beta   90.00
_cell.angle_gamma   90.00
#
_symmetry.space_group_name_H-M   'P 1'
#
loop_
_entity.id
_entity.type
_entity.pdbx_description
1 polymer ?
#
loop_
_entity_poly.entity_id
_entity_poly.type
_entity_poly.pdbx_seq_one_letter_code
_entity_poly.pdbx_strand_id
1 'polypeptide(L)'
;MNRSPNGCWTCRIRHRKCDEATPACRECIDRAIPCHGYGRKPAWADDETQLRQELVRIKRMVNANFRRTRRQQQQQQRRRRGSSSDELSQDHGPSLTAVAATPSSAIPSAGIDGTYETSFREAQLLIHYLDYIFPMQYPYYRDDPALGGRGWLFWLLMKRGPLHQAVLTLAALHHHVEFAYAPEDGDLGDRDSELLGYHTNALQRLRQAISECDAERFAENREQLIEFLACGSALISFELFQGGVTNWQPHHNALVSVVNRLSPEAVALRGADTEQPLLSGIDLAERFLVTKVVWLDVLAATVTGTAPRTRYAEWLDVEGVDMSRVMGCRNWAMRAIGDLASVAVEGDADDEPDVRAVEDIRKRLEQGLEGIDEQSVSCTHDCCCDTCGDPLHC
;
A
#
# COMPACT_ATOMS: atom_id res chain seq x y z
N MET A 1 21.66 1.01 -15.10
CA MET A 1 21.00 -0.18 -15.66
C MET A 1 20.48 0.19 -17.05
N ASN A 2 20.99 -0.46 -18.07
CA ASN A 2 20.90 -0.01 -19.46
C ASN A 2 19.46 -0.06 -19.99
N ARG A 3 19.00 1.09 -20.46
CA ARG A 3 17.71 1.29 -21.13
C ARG A 3 17.75 0.49 -22.43
N SER A 4 16.79 -0.41 -22.67
CA SER A 4 16.69 -1.05 -23.97
C SER A 4 16.49 0.05 -25.04
N PRO A 5 17.36 0.15 -26.05
CA PRO A 5 17.19 1.11 -27.15
C PRO A 5 15.95 0.79 -28.01
N ASN A 6 15.37 -0.40 -27.83
CA ASN A 6 14.29 -0.94 -28.65
C ASN A 6 12.89 -0.76 -28.04
N GLY A 7 12.76 -0.10 -26.88
CA GLY A 7 11.43 0.17 -26.31
C GLY A 7 10.56 1.05 -27.21
N CYS A 8 9.24 0.95 -27.06
CA CYS A 8 8.32 1.79 -27.82
C CYS A 8 8.51 3.28 -27.50
N TRP A 9 8.16 4.16 -28.44
CA TRP A 9 8.40 5.61 -28.28
C TRP A 9 7.70 6.20 -27.07
N THR A 10 6.50 5.71 -26.72
CA THR A 10 5.78 6.11 -25.50
C THR A 10 6.57 5.78 -24.23
N CYS A 11 7.10 4.55 -24.11
CA CYS A 11 7.88 4.14 -22.94
C CYS A 11 9.23 4.89 -22.87
N ARG A 12 9.86 5.17 -24.01
CA ARG A 12 11.11 5.93 -24.10
C ARG A 12 10.95 7.34 -23.56
N ILE A 13 9.95 8.10 -24.03
CA ILE A 13 9.73 9.49 -23.58
C ILE A 13 9.27 9.56 -22.12
N ARG A 14 8.55 8.54 -21.64
CA ARG A 14 8.10 8.44 -20.24
C ARG A 14 9.16 7.86 -19.30
N HIS A 15 10.33 7.49 -19.82
CA HIS A 15 11.38 6.78 -19.08
C HIS A 15 10.89 5.52 -18.33
N ARG A 16 10.01 4.74 -18.96
CA ARG A 16 9.50 3.47 -18.42
C ARG A 16 10.10 2.27 -19.16
N LYS A 17 10.24 1.14 -18.46
CA LYS A 17 10.69 -0.13 -19.07
C LYS A 17 9.62 -0.61 -20.06
N CYS A 18 10.04 -1.01 -21.26
CA CYS A 18 9.15 -1.56 -22.27
C CYS A 18 9.37 -3.08 -22.34
N ASP A 19 8.28 -3.83 -22.44
CA ASP A 19 8.25 -5.27 -22.66
C ASP A 19 8.36 -5.67 -24.15
N GLU A 20 8.46 -4.68 -25.06
CA GLU A 20 8.69 -4.87 -26.50
C GLU A 20 7.62 -5.72 -27.24
N ALA A 21 6.46 -5.98 -26.62
CA ALA A 21 5.34 -6.68 -27.24
C ALA A 21 4.73 -5.89 -28.42
N THR A 22 4.43 -6.59 -29.51
CA THR A 22 3.81 -6.01 -30.72
C THR A 22 2.35 -6.45 -30.85
N PRO A 23 1.42 -5.61 -31.38
CA PRO A 23 1.63 -4.27 -31.96
C PRO A 23 1.75 -3.14 -30.92
N ALA A 24 1.41 -3.38 -29.65
CA ALA A 24 1.54 -2.42 -28.56
C ALA A 24 2.04 -3.11 -27.28
N CYS A 25 2.85 -2.40 -26.50
CA CYS A 25 3.46 -2.92 -25.29
C CYS A 25 2.44 -3.03 -24.14
N ARG A 26 2.58 -4.02 -23.24
CA ARG A 26 1.68 -4.19 -22.09
C ARG A 26 1.66 -2.96 -21.20
N GLU A 27 2.82 -2.33 -21.00
CA GLU A 27 2.97 -1.09 -20.23
C GLU A 27 2.05 0.05 -20.70
N CYS A 28 1.81 0.18 -22.01
CA CYS A 28 0.88 1.17 -22.58
C CYS A 28 -0.57 0.68 -22.57
N ILE A 29 -0.80 -0.60 -22.85
CA ILE A 29 -2.14 -1.22 -22.86
C ILE A 29 -2.76 -1.13 -21.46
N ASP A 30 -2.05 -1.58 -20.43
CA ASP A 30 -2.53 -1.64 -19.04
C ASP A 30 -2.88 -0.25 -18.50
N ARG A 31 -2.18 0.78 -18.98
CA ARG A 31 -2.42 2.18 -18.62
C ARG A 31 -3.44 2.87 -19.51
N ALA A 32 -3.99 2.18 -20.50
CA ALA A 32 -4.94 2.71 -21.48
C ALA A 32 -4.42 4.00 -22.15
N ILE A 33 -3.14 4.01 -22.55
CA ILE A 33 -2.49 5.13 -23.22
C ILE A 33 -1.99 4.75 -24.62
N PRO A 34 -1.77 5.73 -25.52
CA PRO A 34 -1.32 5.46 -26.88
C PRO A 34 0.09 4.88 -26.89
N CYS A 35 0.28 3.75 -27.57
CA CYS A 35 1.59 3.21 -27.89
C CYS A 35 2.05 3.76 -29.24
N HIS A 36 3.08 4.59 -29.26
CA HIS A 36 3.65 5.19 -30.48
C HIS A 36 4.54 4.23 -31.28
N GLY A 37 4.47 2.93 -30.98
CA GLY A 37 5.17 1.89 -31.72
C GLY A 37 6.68 1.92 -31.56
N TYR A 38 7.34 1.14 -32.42
CA TYR A 38 8.76 0.80 -32.35
C TYR A 38 9.53 1.33 -33.56
N GLY A 39 10.86 1.41 -33.47
CA GLY A 39 11.72 1.76 -34.59
C GLY A 39 12.00 3.25 -34.71
N ARG A 40 11.79 3.82 -35.92
CA ARG A 40 12.22 5.19 -36.26
C ARG A 40 11.60 6.24 -35.34
N LYS A 41 12.38 7.27 -35.01
CA LYS A 41 11.95 8.41 -34.20
C LYS A 41 10.76 9.13 -34.85
N PRO A 42 9.61 9.27 -34.16
CA PRO A 42 8.52 10.09 -34.64
C PRO A 42 8.97 11.53 -34.78
N ALA A 43 8.53 12.21 -35.84
CA ALA A 43 8.92 13.58 -36.13
C ALA A 43 8.60 14.56 -34.98
N TRP A 44 7.52 14.31 -34.24
CA TRP A 44 7.11 15.11 -33.09
C TRP A 44 8.05 14.97 -31.88
N ALA A 45 8.87 13.92 -31.81
CA ALA A 45 9.74 13.66 -30.66
C ALA A 45 11.06 14.47 -30.69
N ASP A 46 11.35 15.15 -31.80
CA ASP A 46 12.47 16.10 -31.93
C ASP A 46 12.06 17.54 -31.55
N ASP A 47 10.78 17.87 -31.69
CA ASP A 47 10.24 19.16 -31.27
C ASP A 47 9.95 19.14 -29.75
N GLU A 48 10.68 19.94 -28.99
CA GLU A 48 10.54 20.01 -27.54
C GLU A 48 9.12 20.41 -27.09
N THR A 49 8.44 21.25 -27.86
CA THR A 49 7.07 21.70 -27.56
C THR A 49 6.09 20.55 -27.77
N GLN A 50 6.22 19.83 -28.89
CA GLN A 50 5.34 18.69 -29.20
C GLN A 50 5.61 17.52 -28.25
N LEU A 51 6.87 17.25 -27.90
CA LEU A 51 7.23 16.26 -26.90
C LEU A 51 6.59 16.56 -25.55
N ARG A 52 6.65 17.82 -25.09
CA ARG A 52 6.00 18.25 -23.84
C ARG A 52 4.48 18.10 -23.92
N GLN A 53 3.86 18.52 -25.03
CA GLN A 53 2.42 18.38 -25.24
C GLN A 53 1.99 16.91 -25.21
N GLU A 54 2.76 16.02 -25.84
CA GLU A 54 2.46 14.59 -25.87
C GLU A 54 2.64 13.94 -24.49
N LEU A 55 3.69 14.32 -23.74
CA LEU A 55 3.86 13.88 -22.35
C LEU A 55 2.70 14.32 -21.45
N VAL A 56 2.21 15.56 -21.62
CA VAL A 56 1.04 16.07 -20.90
C VAL A 56 -0.22 15.30 -21.29
N ARG A 57 -0.44 15.06 -22.58
CA ARG A 57 -1.57 14.27 -23.09
C ARG A 57 -1.57 12.87 -22.49
N ILE A 58 -0.42 12.19 -22.53
CA ILE A 58 -0.23 10.87 -21.92
C ILE A 58 -0.49 10.92 -20.41
N LYS A 59 0.06 11.90 -19.67
CA LYS A 59 -0.14 12.07 -18.21
C LYS A 59 -1.63 12.20 -17.89
N ARG A 60 -2.39 12.99 -18.67
CA ARG A 60 -3.85 13.13 -18.53
C ARG A 60 -4.58 11.81 -18.75
N MET A 61 -4.20 11.03 -19.77
CA MET A 61 -4.82 9.74 -20.05
C MET A 61 -4.55 8.71 -18.96
N VAL A 62 -3.32 8.63 -18.44
CA VAL A 62 -2.98 7.77 -17.29
C VAL A 62 -3.86 8.13 -16.08
N ASN A 63 -3.96 9.42 -15.76
CA ASN A 63 -4.76 9.90 -14.63
C ASN A 63 -6.25 9.61 -14.81
N ALA A 64 -6.78 9.76 -16.03
CA ALA A 64 -8.16 9.42 -16.35
C ALA A 64 -8.44 7.93 -16.18
N ASN A 65 -7.53 7.06 -16.64
CA ASN A 65 -7.63 5.62 -16.46
C ASN A 65 -7.62 5.25 -14.97
N PHE A 66 -6.69 5.80 -14.19
CA PHE A 66 -6.63 5.60 -12.74
C PHE A 66 -7.94 5.99 -12.03
N ARG A 67 -8.50 7.16 -12.36
CA ARG A 67 -9.80 7.62 -11.83
C ARG A 67 -10.95 6.71 -12.21
N ARG A 68 -10.98 6.21 -13.45
CA ARG A 68 -11.99 5.25 -13.93
C ARG A 68 -11.91 3.94 -13.15
N THR A 69 -10.73 3.37 -13.00
CA THR A 69 -10.50 2.13 -12.25
C THR A 69 -10.89 2.30 -10.77
N ARG A 70 -10.55 3.43 -10.14
CA ARG A 70 -10.97 3.74 -8.76
C ARG A 70 -12.49 3.84 -8.62
N ARG A 71 -13.19 4.52 -9.54
CA ARG A 71 -14.66 4.60 -9.53
C ARG A 71 -15.30 3.23 -9.66
N GLN A 72 -14.77 2.37 -10.52
CA GLN A 72 -15.24 0.99 -10.68
C GLN A 72 -15.05 0.18 -9.39
N GLN A 73 -13.90 0.29 -8.75
CA GLN A 73 -13.63 -0.38 -7.47
C GLN A 73 -14.52 0.14 -6.33
N GLN A 74 -14.70 1.47 -6.20
CA GLN A 74 -15.61 2.07 -5.22
C GLN A 74 -17.06 1.66 -5.47
N GLN A 75 -17.50 1.61 -6.73
CA GLN A 75 -18.85 1.17 -7.07
C GLN A 75 -19.06 -0.32 -6.75
N GLN A 76 -18.04 -1.15 -6.95
CA GLN A 76 -18.06 -2.57 -6.58
C GLN A 76 -18.11 -2.75 -5.05
N GLN A 77 -17.38 -1.94 -4.29
CA GLN A 77 -17.45 -1.91 -2.82
C GLN A 77 -18.82 -1.43 -2.32
N ARG A 78 -19.37 -0.35 -2.90
CA ARG A 78 -20.72 0.15 -2.56
C ARG A 78 -21.81 -0.85 -2.92
N ARG A 79 -21.69 -1.58 -4.03
CA ARG A 79 -22.63 -2.67 -4.39
C ARG A 79 -22.58 -3.83 -3.39
N ARG A 80 -21.40 -4.17 -2.87
CA ARG A 80 -21.27 -5.18 -1.80
C ARG A 80 -21.88 -4.71 -0.47
N ARG A 81 -21.81 -3.42 -0.16
CA ARG A 81 -22.37 -2.82 1.07
C ARG A 81 -23.86 -2.47 0.98
N GLY A 82 -24.36 -2.16 -0.21
CA GLY A 82 -25.75 -1.75 -0.46
C GLY A 82 -26.74 -2.90 -0.58
N SER A 83 -26.29 -4.15 -0.49
CA SER A 83 -27.19 -5.32 -0.40
C SER A 83 -27.74 -5.54 1.02
N SER A 84 -27.37 -4.71 2.00
CA SER A 84 -27.70 -4.92 3.42
C SER A 84 -28.30 -3.70 4.14
N SER A 85 -28.81 -2.69 3.43
CA SER A 85 -29.37 -1.50 4.08
C SER A 85 -30.31 -0.71 3.16
N ASP A 86 -31.46 -1.31 2.84
CA ASP A 86 -32.69 -0.57 2.56
C ASP A 86 -33.64 -0.87 3.73
N GLU A 87 -33.60 -0.06 4.78
CA GLU A 87 -34.78 0.37 5.53
C GLU A 87 -34.38 1.30 6.70
N LEU A 88 -35.27 2.27 6.95
CA LEU A 88 -35.35 3.19 8.08
C LEU A 88 -34.60 4.53 7.93
N SER A 89 -35.25 5.41 7.18
CA SER A 89 -35.23 6.85 7.43
C SER A 89 -36.14 7.20 8.63
N GLN A 90 -35.64 8.07 9.52
CA GLN A 90 -36.31 8.94 10.54
C GLN A 90 -35.38 8.98 11.77
N ASP A 91 -35.23 10.02 12.59
CA ASP A 91 -35.47 11.46 12.59
C ASP A 91 -34.74 11.98 13.87
N HIS A 92 -34.64 13.30 14.07
CA HIS A 92 -34.24 14.04 15.30
C HIS A 92 -32.74 14.37 15.49
N GLY A 93 -32.34 15.56 15.01
CA GLY A 93 -31.16 16.27 15.49
C GLY A 93 -31.52 17.28 16.59
N PRO A 94 -30.66 17.52 17.61
CA PRO A 94 -30.82 18.66 18.48
C PRO A 94 -30.07 19.89 17.95
N SER A 95 -30.78 21.01 17.95
CA SER A 95 -30.30 22.36 17.69
C SER A 95 -29.34 22.81 18.80
N LEU A 96 -28.16 23.32 18.43
CA LEU A 96 -27.28 24.03 19.34
C LEU A 96 -27.23 25.52 18.97
N THR A 97 -27.76 26.31 19.88
CA THR A 97 -27.84 27.76 19.88
C THR A 97 -26.46 28.42 19.95
N ALA A 98 -26.32 29.49 19.17
CA ALA A 98 -25.19 30.38 19.10
C ALA A 98 -24.89 31.08 20.45
N VAL A 99 -23.60 31.20 20.79
CA VAL A 99 -23.13 32.14 21.81
C VAL A 99 -21.92 32.92 21.29
N ALA A 100 -22.19 34.22 21.13
CA ALA A 100 -21.36 35.42 21.23
C ALA A 100 -19.86 35.37 20.89
N ALA A 101 -19.51 36.21 19.91
CA ALA A 101 -18.17 36.65 19.55
C ALA A 101 -17.44 37.36 20.69
N THR A 102 -16.16 37.05 20.86
CA THR A 102 -15.15 37.82 21.59
C THR A 102 -13.98 38.17 20.66
N PRO A 103 -13.26 39.27 20.94
CA PRO A 103 -12.61 40.06 19.91
C PRO A 103 -11.37 39.39 19.35
N SER A 104 -11.23 39.54 18.03
CA SER A 104 -10.10 39.13 17.21
C SER A 104 -8.80 39.74 17.74
N SER A 105 -7.99 38.95 18.44
CA SER A 105 -6.57 39.22 18.58
C SER A 105 -5.95 39.02 17.20
N ALA A 106 -5.73 40.12 16.49
CA ALA A 106 -5.01 40.14 15.24
C ALA A 106 -3.64 39.48 15.46
N ILE A 107 -3.44 38.30 14.85
CA ILE A 107 -2.13 37.68 14.74
C ILE A 107 -1.25 38.68 13.97
N PRO A 108 -0.11 39.13 14.52
CA PRO A 108 0.76 40.05 13.81
C PRO A 108 1.24 39.35 12.53
N SER A 109 0.91 39.93 11.37
CA SER A 109 1.42 39.54 10.06
C SER A 109 2.91 39.89 9.94
N ALA A 110 3.75 39.26 10.76
CA ALA A 110 5.20 39.29 10.65
C ALA A 110 5.61 38.07 9.83
N GLY A 111 6.28 38.33 8.69
CA GLY A 111 6.64 37.39 7.62
C GLY A 111 6.59 35.91 7.98
N ILE A 112 5.68 35.18 7.32
CA ILE A 112 5.70 33.71 7.31
C ILE A 112 7.03 33.31 6.69
N ASP A 113 7.97 32.87 7.52
CA ASP A 113 9.24 32.30 7.06
C ASP A 113 8.94 30.99 6.33
N GLY A 114 9.61 30.76 5.19
CA GLY A 114 9.34 29.60 4.32
C GLY A 114 9.52 28.25 5.03
N THR A 115 10.22 28.24 6.16
CA THR A 115 10.38 27.09 7.05
C THR A 115 9.06 26.67 7.73
N TYR A 116 8.23 27.62 8.17
CA TYR A 116 6.93 27.33 8.80
C TYR A 116 5.90 26.85 7.79
N GLU A 117 5.91 27.43 6.59
CA GLU A 117 5.02 27.01 5.51
C GLU A 117 5.34 25.58 5.05
N THR A 118 6.63 25.26 4.92
CA THR A 118 7.08 23.88 4.63
C THR A 118 6.68 22.91 5.73
N SER A 119 6.88 23.29 7.00
CA SER A 119 6.48 22.45 8.15
C SER A 119 4.96 22.21 8.21
N PHE A 120 4.15 23.22 7.87
CA PHE A 120 2.71 23.08 7.80
C PHE A 120 2.27 22.20 6.62
N ARG A 121 2.91 22.36 5.44
CA ARG A 121 2.68 21.50 4.28
C ARG A 121 3.00 20.04 4.58
N GLU A 122 4.11 19.75 5.25
CA GLU A 122 4.43 18.38 5.70
C GLU A 122 3.34 17.84 6.63
N ALA A 123 2.89 18.63 7.62
CA ALA A 123 1.81 18.21 8.51
C ALA A 123 0.50 17.90 7.77
N GLN A 124 0.13 18.71 6.78
CA GLN A 124 -1.03 18.45 5.91
C GLN A 124 -0.90 17.11 5.17
N LEU A 125 0.27 16.84 4.59
CA LEU A 125 0.55 15.60 3.87
C LEU A 125 0.54 14.37 4.79
N LEU A 126 1.06 14.51 6.02
CA LEU A 126 1.02 13.43 7.02
C LEU A 126 -0.41 13.10 7.45
N ILE A 127 -1.24 14.11 7.75
CA ILE A 127 -2.66 13.90 8.07
C ILE A 127 -3.39 13.29 6.88
N HIS A 128 -3.13 13.80 5.66
CA HIS A 128 -3.70 13.24 4.43
C HIS A 128 -3.36 11.75 4.26
N TYR A 129 -2.13 11.36 4.58
CA TYR A 129 -1.74 9.96 4.57
C TYR A 129 -2.54 9.13 5.59
N LEU A 130 -2.63 9.59 6.84
CA LEU A 130 -3.31 8.85 7.90
C LEU A 130 -4.82 8.70 7.64
N ASP A 131 -5.46 9.70 7.06
CA ASP A 131 -6.92 9.73 6.88
C ASP A 131 -7.38 9.09 5.58
N TYR A 132 -6.61 9.23 4.48
CA TYR A 132 -7.08 8.83 3.15
C TYR A 132 -6.25 7.71 2.51
N ILE A 133 -4.93 7.69 2.74
CA ILE A 133 -4.03 6.77 2.03
C ILE A 133 -3.85 5.48 2.83
N PHE A 134 -3.64 5.57 4.14
CA PHE A 134 -3.48 4.41 5.00
C PHE A 134 -4.71 3.50 4.97
N PRO A 135 -5.96 4.00 5.10
CA PRO A 135 -7.15 3.14 4.95
C PRO A 135 -7.31 2.57 3.53
N MET A 136 -6.78 3.26 2.51
CA MET A 136 -6.77 2.74 1.14
C MET A 136 -5.76 1.60 0.96
N GLN A 137 -4.59 1.69 1.60
CA GLN A 137 -3.57 0.64 1.57
C GLN A 137 -3.97 -0.58 2.41
N TYR A 138 -4.68 -0.36 3.53
CA TYR A 138 -5.02 -1.38 4.51
C TYR A 138 -6.51 -1.30 4.88
N PRO A 139 -7.42 -1.64 3.94
CA PRO A 139 -8.86 -1.47 4.13
C PRO A 139 -9.46 -2.34 5.25
N TYR A 140 -8.73 -3.39 5.68
CA TYR A 140 -9.15 -4.29 6.75
C TYR A 140 -8.37 -4.08 8.05
N TYR A 141 -7.51 -3.06 8.12
CA TYR A 141 -6.80 -2.73 9.35
C TYR A 141 -7.79 -2.42 10.46
N ARG A 142 -7.81 -3.27 11.49
CA ARG A 142 -8.59 -3.07 12.71
C ARG A 142 -7.70 -2.50 13.80
N ASP A 143 -7.91 -1.22 14.07
CA ASP A 143 -7.23 -0.50 15.14
C ASP A 143 -7.55 -1.12 16.51
N ASP A 144 -6.57 -1.14 17.40
CA ASP A 144 -6.74 -1.60 18.78
C ASP A 144 -6.25 -0.51 19.74
N PRO A 145 -7.14 0.45 20.09
CA PRO A 145 -6.75 1.59 20.92
C PRO A 145 -6.21 1.20 22.30
N ALA A 146 -6.65 0.07 22.85
CA ALA A 146 -6.16 -0.42 24.13
C ALA A 146 -4.68 -0.82 24.07
N LEU A 147 -4.20 -1.24 22.90
CA LEU A 147 -2.80 -1.60 22.63
C LEU A 147 -2.02 -0.48 21.91
N GLY A 148 -2.54 0.76 21.94
CA GLY A 148 -1.90 1.93 21.35
C GLY A 148 -2.20 2.17 19.87
N GLY A 149 -2.98 1.29 19.24
CA GLY A 149 -3.53 1.46 17.90
C GLY A 149 -2.52 1.86 16.82
N ARG A 150 -2.87 2.84 15.97
CA ARG A 150 -1.94 3.45 14.97
C ARG A 150 -0.85 4.35 15.58
N GLY A 151 -0.70 4.38 16.91
CA GLY A 151 0.30 5.19 17.59
C GLY A 151 1.74 4.87 17.16
N TRP A 152 2.05 3.61 16.89
CA TRP A 152 3.37 3.20 16.36
C TRP A 152 3.69 3.89 15.02
N LEU A 153 2.70 4.02 14.14
CA LEU A 153 2.87 4.62 12.82
C LEU A 153 3.12 6.11 12.95
N PHE A 154 2.30 6.80 13.76
CA PHE A 154 2.49 8.23 14.01
C PHE A 154 3.85 8.52 14.65
N TRP A 155 4.26 7.70 15.62
CA TRP A 155 5.57 7.80 16.25
C TRP A 155 6.73 7.68 15.25
N LEU A 156 6.68 6.72 14.31
CA LEU A 156 7.68 6.63 13.25
C LEU A 156 7.67 7.85 12.32
N LEU A 157 6.49 8.39 11.99
CA LEU A 157 6.36 9.59 11.16
C LEU A 157 6.95 10.84 11.83
N MET A 158 6.90 10.94 13.16
CA MET A 158 7.45 12.08 13.90
C MET A 158 8.98 12.13 13.92
N LYS A 159 9.66 11.01 13.63
CA LYS A 159 11.14 10.94 13.66
C LYS A 159 11.83 11.60 12.47
N ARG A 160 11.06 11.99 11.44
CA ARG A 160 11.61 12.54 10.17
C ARG A 160 12.64 11.61 9.50
N GLY A 161 12.52 10.30 9.71
CA GLY A 161 13.37 9.26 9.10
C GLY A 161 12.93 8.83 7.69
N PRO A 162 13.44 7.69 7.18
CA PRO A 162 13.07 7.16 5.86
C PRO A 162 11.55 7.02 5.64
N LEU A 163 10.80 6.55 6.65
CA LEU A 163 9.36 6.36 6.51
C LEU A 163 8.64 7.69 6.28
N HIS A 164 9.00 8.72 7.05
CA HIS A 164 8.41 10.05 6.93
C HIS A 164 8.51 10.57 5.50
N GLN A 165 9.70 10.51 4.89
CA GLN A 165 9.91 10.96 3.51
C GLN A 165 9.14 10.11 2.49
N ALA A 166 9.09 8.78 2.68
CA ALA A 166 8.32 7.89 1.80
C ALA A 166 6.81 8.18 1.86
N VAL A 167 6.30 8.49 3.05
CA VAL A 167 4.89 8.88 3.25
C VAL A 167 4.60 10.24 2.67
N LEU A 168 5.46 11.25 2.84
CA LEU A 168 5.31 12.55 2.18
C LEU A 168 5.28 12.40 0.65
N THR A 169 6.15 11.54 0.10
CA THR A 169 6.16 11.23 -1.34
C THR A 169 4.82 10.64 -1.80
N LEU A 170 4.29 9.66 -1.06
CA LEU A 170 3.03 9.01 -1.39
C LEU A 170 1.83 9.96 -1.23
N ALA A 171 1.85 10.80 -0.19
CA ALA A 171 0.85 11.81 0.07
C ALA A 171 0.82 12.89 -1.01
N ALA A 172 2.00 13.43 -1.37
CA ALA A 172 2.14 14.39 -2.46
C ALA A 172 1.64 13.78 -3.79
N LEU A 173 2.02 12.53 -4.11
CA LEU A 173 1.51 11.83 -5.29
C LEU A 173 -0.03 11.73 -5.28
N HIS A 174 -0.60 11.25 -4.18
CA HIS A 174 -2.05 11.06 -4.07
C HIS A 174 -2.79 12.40 -4.18
N HIS A 175 -2.32 13.41 -3.46
CA HIS A 175 -2.84 14.78 -3.51
C HIS A 175 -2.74 15.37 -4.93
N HIS A 176 -1.64 15.11 -5.64
CA HIS A 176 -1.47 15.53 -7.04
C HIS A 176 -2.47 14.89 -7.99
N VAL A 177 -2.74 13.59 -7.83
CA VAL A 177 -3.69 12.86 -8.69
C VAL A 177 -5.15 13.25 -8.39
N GLU A 178 -5.49 13.41 -7.12
CA GLU A 178 -6.84 13.71 -6.65
C GLU A 178 -7.25 15.15 -6.98
N PHE A 179 -6.38 16.12 -6.72
CA PHE A 179 -6.67 17.55 -6.86
C PHE A 179 -6.05 18.18 -8.13
N ALA A 180 -5.84 17.39 -9.19
CA ALA A 180 -5.34 17.89 -10.49
C ALA A 180 -6.31 18.83 -11.25
N TYR A 181 -7.29 19.44 -10.57
CA TYR A 181 -8.36 20.23 -11.19
C TYR A 181 -8.16 21.75 -11.13
N ALA A 182 -7.04 22.27 -10.63
CA ALA A 182 -6.78 23.71 -10.70
C ALA A 182 -6.10 24.06 -12.05
N PRO A 183 -6.78 24.79 -12.96
CA PRO A 183 -6.13 25.34 -14.14
C PRO A 183 -5.56 26.74 -13.84
N GLU A 184 -4.60 27.10 -14.69
CA GLU A 184 -4.07 28.45 -14.96
C GLU A 184 -2.85 28.91 -14.13
N ASP A 185 -1.74 28.99 -14.88
CA ASP A 185 -0.59 29.88 -14.66
C ASP A 185 0.26 29.68 -13.40
N GLY A 186 1.14 28.66 -13.41
CA GLY A 186 2.44 28.77 -12.72
C GLY A 186 3.00 27.55 -11.97
N ASP A 187 2.18 26.60 -11.53
CA ASP A 187 2.55 25.75 -10.37
C ASP A 187 2.86 24.25 -10.67
N LEU A 188 2.73 23.82 -11.93
CA LEU A 188 3.00 22.41 -12.28
C LEU A 188 4.46 21.99 -12.08
N GLY A 189 5.40 22.93 -12.24
CA GLY A 189 6.83 22.69 -12.04
C GLY A 189 7.22 22.53 -10.57
N ASP A 190 6.57 23.28 -9.68
CA ASP A 190 6.84 23.22 -8.24
C ASP A 190 6.36 21.89 -7.64
N ARG A 191 5.16 21.44 -8.05
CA ARG A 191 4.58 20.16 -7.62
C ARG A 191 5.39 18.94 -8.06
N ASP A 192 5.83 18.88 -9.32
CA ASP A 192 6.66 17.76 -9.78
C ASP A 192 8.06 17.82 -9.12
N SER A 193 8.57 19.01 -8.76
CA SER A 193 9.80 19.22 -8.00
C SER A 193 9.68 18.77 -6.53
N GLU A 194 8.59 19.13 -5.84
CA GLU A 194 8.26 18.70 -4.47
C GLU A 194 8.23 17.17 -4.38
N LEU A 195 7.49 16.52 -5.31
CA LEU A 195 7.40 15.06 -5.39
C LEU A 195 8.79 14.42 -5.58
N LEU A 196 9.58 14.93 -6.52
CA LEU A 196 10.92 14.42 -6.80
C LEU A 196 11.85 14.60 -5.59
N GLY A 197 11.72 15.72 -4.88
CA GLY A 197 12.43 16.02 -3.65
C GLY A 197 12.17 14.99 -2.57
N TYR A 198 10.91 14.76 -2.20
CA TYR A 198 10.55 13.76 -1.19
C TYR A 198 10.98 12.35 -1.60
N HIS A 199 10.77 11.97 -2.87
CA HIS A 199 11.14 10.64 -3.35
C HIS A 199 12.65 10.39 -3.29
N THR A 200 13.44 11.38 -3.72
CA THR A 200 14.91 11.31 -3.67
C THR A 200 15.42 11.20 -2.23
N ASN A 201 14.86 12.00 -1.33
CA ASN A 201 15.20 11.95 0.10
C ASN A 201 14.82 10.61 0.73
N ALA A 202 13.66 10.05 0.40
CA ALA A 202 13.23 8.74 0.89
C ALA A 202 14.22 7.63 0.46
N LEU A 203 14.62 7.62 -0.81
CA LEU A 203 15.60 6.65 -1.33
C LEU A 203 16.99 6.83 -0.72
N GLN A 204 17.45 8.08 -0.53
CA GLN A 204 18.74 8.35 0.12
C GLN A 204 18.75 7.89 1.57
N ARG A 205 17.72 8.22 2.35
CA ARG A 205 17.61 7.81 3.76
C ARG A 205 17.45 6.31 3.91
N LEU A 206 16.67 5.67 3.04
CA LEU A 206 16.55 4.21 3.05
C LEU A 206 17.90 3.54 2.74
N ARG A 207 18.65 4.06 1.75
CA ARG A 207 20.00 3.57 1.46
C ARG A 207 20.96 3.77 2.63
N GLN A 208 20.89 4.91 3.30
CA GLN A 208 21.68 5.18 4.51
C GLN A 208 21.37 4.15 5.59
N ALA A 209 20.09 3.91 5.87
CA ALA A 209 19.65 2.89 6.83
C ALA A 209 20.14 1.47 6.45
N ILE A 210 20.17 1.14 5.17
CA ILE A 210 20.75 -0.13 4.69
C ILE A 210 22.28 -0.16 4.83
N SER A 211 22.98 0.96 4.58
CA SER A 211 24.45 0.99 4.62
C SER A 211 25.03 1.02 6.04
N GLU A 212 24.26 1.55 7.00
CA GLU A 212 24.65 1.63 8.41
C GLU A 212 24.32 0.32 9.17
N CYS A 213 23.44 -0.51 8.59
CA CYS A 213 23.01 -1.78 9.16
C CYS A 213 23.45 -2.95 8.26
N ASP A 214 24.45 -3.71 8.69
CA ASP A 214 24.56 -5.10 8.21
C ASP A 214 23.25 -5.81 8.52
N ALA A 215 22.77 -6.64 7.58
CA ALA A 215 21.43 -7.20 7.67
C ALA A 215 21.19 -8.14 8.88
N GLU A 216 22.24 -8.47 9.64
CA GLU A 216 22.17 -9.13 10.96
C GLU A 216 21.70 -8.17 12.08
N ARG A 217 22.06 -6.88 12.00
CA ARG A 217 21.71 -5.86 13.00
C ARG A 217 20.24 -5.46 13.01
N PHE A 218 19.49 -5.71 11.95
CA PHE A 218 18.03 -5.44 11.96
C PHE A 218 17.29 -6.33 12.96
N ALA A 219 17.77 -7.55 13.22
CA ALA A 219 17.19 -8.40 14.27
C ALA A 219 17.47 -7.85 15.68
N GLU A 220 18.57 -7.10 15.84
CA GLU A 220 19.01 -6.52 17.11
C GLU A 220 18.36 -5.15 17.38
N ASN A 221 18.05 -4.38 16.33
CA ASN A 221 17.39 -3.08 16.44
C ASN A 221 15.97 -3.08 15.84
N ARG A 222 15.00 -3.40 16.68
CA ARG A 222 13.58 -3.53 16.32
C ARG A 222 12.96 -2.25 15.77
N GLU A 223 13.41 -1.10 16.26
CA GLU A 223 12.94 0.20 15.79
C GLU A 223 13.36 0.45 14.33
N GLN A 224 14.63 0.23 14.02
CA GLN A 224 15.14 0.35 12.66
C GLN A 224 14.50 -0.68 11.73
N LEU A 225 14.24 -1.89 12.22
CA LEU A 225 13.52 -2.93 11.49
C LEU A 225 12.13 -2.45 11.06
N ILE A 226 11.29 -1.99 12.00
CA ILE A 226 9.93 -1.57 11.66
C ILE A 226 9.94 -0.32 10.76
N GLU A 227 10.89 0.60 10.96
CA GLU A 227 11.02 1.76 10.07
C GLU A 227 11.41 1.34 8.64
N PHE A 228 12.34 0.40 8.50
CA PHE A 228 12.76 -0.15 7.23
C PHE A 228 11.61 -0.86 6.50
N LEU A 229 10.90 -1.75 7.20
CA LEU A 229 9.78 -2.49 6.63
C LEU A 229 8.64 -1.56 6.21
N ALA A 230 8.31 -0.56 7.03
CA ALA A 230 7.29 0.44 6.73
C ALA A 230 7.69 1.33 5.54
N CYS A 231 8.94 1.80 5.51
CA CYS A 231 9.46 2.64 4.42
C CYS A 231 9.45 1.90 3.08
N GLY A 232 10.01 0.67 3.03
CA GLY A 232 10.01 -0.14 1.80
C GLY A 232 8.58 -0.44 1.33
N SER A 233 7.67 -0.72 2.27
CA SER A 233 6.25 -0.93 1.99
C SER A 233 5.54 0.31 1.43
N ALA A 234 5.88 1.51 1.89
CA ALA A 234 5.37 2.77 1.36
C ALA A 234 5.92 3.04 -0.06
N LEU A 235 7.19 2.74 -0.31
CA LEU A 235 7.80 2.88 -1.64
C LEU A 235 7.23 1.90 -2.67
N ILE A 236 6.95 0.65 -2.29
CA ILE A 236 6.21 -0.28 -3.15
C ILE A 236 4.83 0.31 -3.49
N SER A 237 4.14 0.86 -2.50
CA SER A 237 2.82 1.47 -2.71
C SER A 237 2.89 2.69 -3.62
N PHE A 238 3.96 3.49 -3.51
CA PHE A 238 4.22 4.61 -4.41
C PHE A 238 4.38 4.14 -5.86
N GLU A 239 5.15 3.08 -6.12
CA GLU A 239 5.27 2.47 -7.45
C GLU A 239 3.92 1.97 -7.96
N LEU A 240 3.12 1.32 -7.12
CA LEU A 240 1.79 0.84 -7.51
C LEU A 240 0.79 1.98 -7.78
N PHE A 241 0.80 3.05 -6.98
CA PHE A 241 -0.19 4.14 -7.06
C PHE A 241 0.03 5.05 -8.27
N GLN A 242 1.27 5.19 -8.75
CA GLN A 242 1.56 5.81 -10.04
C GLN A 242 1.28 4.88 -11.24
N GLY A 243 0.68 3.71 -10.98
CA GLY A 243 0.34 2.68 -11.94
C GLY A 243 1.54 1.89 -12.44
N GLY A 244 2.65 1.84 -11.70
CA GLY A 244 3.90 1.15 -12.05
C GLY A 244 3.78 -0.37 -12.04
N VAL A 245 4.26 -1.04 -13.09
CA VAL A 245 4.44 -2.52 -13.14
C VAL A 245 5.90 -2.94 -12.87
N THR A 246 6.80 -1.96 -12.76
CA THR A 246 8.25 -2.15 -12.54
C THR A 246 8.74 -1.27 -11.39
N ASN A 247 9.97 -1.47 -10.94
CA ASN A 247 10.67 -0.71 -9.88
C ASN A 247 10.20 -1.00 -8.45
N TRP A 248 9.10 -1.74 -8.26
CA TRP A 248 8.74 -2.27 -6.94
C TRP A 248 9.66 -3.43 -6.52
N GLN A 249 10.25 -4.14 -7.49
CA GLN A 249 11.04 -5.36 -7.25
C GLN A 249 12.27 -5.14 -6.35
N PRO A 250 13.09 -4.08 -6.51
CA PRO A 250 14.22 -3.83 -5.60
C PRO A 250 13.77 -3.65 -4.14
N HIS A 251 12.68 -2.91 -3.91
CA HIS A 251 12.11 -2.72 -2.58
C HIS A 251 11.61 -4.05 -2.01
N HIS A 252 10.86 -4.79 -2.82
CA HIS A 252 10.37 -6.12 -2.45
C HIS A 252 11.50 -7.09 -2.09
N ASN A 253 12.55 -7.16 -2.91
CA ASN A 253 13.72 -8.00 -2.65
C ASN A 253 14.40 -7.67 -1.32
N ALA A 254 14.53 -6.37 -1.01
CA ALA A 254 15.14 -5.94 0.23
C ALA A 254 14.27 -6.32 1.45
N LEU A 255 12.95 -6.12 1.38
CA LEU A 255 12.01 -6.50 2.44
C LEU A 255 12.02 -8.00 2.70
N VAL A 256 11.91 -8.82 1.65
CA VAL A 256 11.95 -10.29 1.74
C VAL A 256 13.27 -10.77 2.35
N SER A 257 14.40 -10.17 1.95
CA SER A 257 15.71 -10.53 2.49
C SER A 257 15.82 -10.29 3.99
N VAL A 258 15.23 -9.20 4.50
CA VAL A 258 15.21 -8.90 5.93
C VAL A 258 14.24 -9.84 6.66
N VAL A 259 13.01 -10.02 6.17
CA VAL A 259 12.02 -10.90 6.82
C VAL A 259 12.50 -12.34 6.93
N ASN A 260 13.24 -12.85 5.94
CA ASN A 260 13.78 -14.21 6.01
C ASN A 260 14.82 -14.42 7.12
N ARG A 261 15.45 -13.35 7.60
CA ARG A 261 16.41 -13.39 8.73
C ARG A 261 15.74 -13.33 10.09
N LEU A 262 14.47 -12.92 10.17
CA LEU A 262 13.73 -12.86 11.42
C LEU A 262 13.29 -14.27 11.86
N SER A 263 13.20 -14.51 13.16
CA SER A 263 12.66 -15.77 13.69
C SER A 263 11.15 -15.65 13.93
N PRO A 264 10.30 -16.49 13.28
CA PRO A 264 8.86 -16.55 13.56
C PRO A 264 8.56 -16.81 15.04
N GLU A 265 9.29 -17.74 15.66
CA GLU A 265 9.15 -18.08 17.09
C GLU A 265 9.46 -16.89 17.99
N ALA A 266 10.52 -16.13 17.67
CA ALA A 266 10.90 -14.96 18.46
C ALA A 266 9.85 -13.83 18.37
N VAL A 267 9.08 -13.75 17.30
CA VAL A 267 7.97 -12.80 17.14
C VAL A 267 6.69 -13.31 17.82
N ALA A 268 6.47 -14.63 17.81
CA ALA A 268 5.36 -15.26 18.52
C ALA A 268 5.43 -15.03 20.04
N LEU A 269 6.63 -15.18 20.63
CA LEU A 269 6.86 -15.06 22.07
C LEU A 269 6.71 -13.63 22.62
N ARG A 270 6.59 -12.60 21.75
CA ARG A 270 6.45 -11.21 22.20
C ARG A 270 5.00 -10.99 22.68
N GLY A 271 4.80 -10.42 23.85
CA GLY A 271 3.45 -10.21 24.40
C GLY A 271 3.01 -8.76 24.30
N ALA A 272 1.70 -8.51 24.19
CA ALA A 272 1.19 -7.18 24.51
C ALA A 272 1.32 -6.96 26.01
N ASP A 273 2.25 -6.10 26.43
CA ASP A 273 2.41 -5.68 27.82
C ASP A 273 1.90 -4.24 27.99
N THR A 274 0.77 -4.09 28.69
CA THR A 274 0.15 -2.79 28.98
C THR A 274 1.05 -1.90 29.86
N GLU A 275 1.98 -2.48 30.61
CA GLU A 275 2.95 -1.74 31.42
C GLU A 275 4.08 -1.14 30.57
N GLN A 276 4.23 -1.57 29.31
CA GLN A 276 5.25 -1.09 28.38
C GLN A 276 4.66 -0.66 27.02
N PRO A 277 3.93 0.48 26.95
CA PRO A 277 3.19 0.89 25.76
C PRO A 277 4.05 1.05 24.51
N LEU A 278 5.30 1.52 24.65
CA LEU A 278 6.23 1.67 23.53
C LEU A 278 6.63 0.32 22.94
N LEU A 279 6.95 -0.66 23.78
CA LEU A 279 7.36 -1.99 23.33
C LEU A 279 6.18 -2.75 22.72
N SER A 280 5.00 -2.65 23.33
CA SER A 280 3.75 -3.19 22.76
C SER A 280 3.44 -2.58 21.38
N GLY A 281 3.64 -1.27 21.20
CA GLY A 281 3.49 -0.61 19.90
C GLY A 281 4.50 -1.11 18.86
N ILE A 282 5.75 -1.38 19.26
CA ILE A 282 6.77 -1.96 18.37
C ILE A 282 6.41 -3.41 18.01
N ASP A 283 5.93 -4.21 18.95
CA ASP A 283 5.46 -5.59 18.71
C ASP A 283 4.31 -5.61 17.69
N LEU A 284 3.33 -4.72 17.87
CA LEU A 284 2.18 -4.57 16.96
C LEU A 284 2.63 -4.14 15.56
N ALA A 285 3.52 -3.14 15.47
CA ALA A 285 4.08 -2.67 14.20
C ALA A 285 4.82 -3.78 13.46
N GLU A 286 5.66 -4.53 14.17
CA GLU A 286 6.45 -5.62 13.60
C GLU A 286 5.57 -6.73 13.03
N ARG A 287 4.57 -7.20 13.78
CA ARG A 287 3.59 -8.19 13.30
C ARG A 287 2.84 -7.71 12.08
N PHE A 288 2.33 -6.48 12.13
CA PHE A 288 1.60 -5.86 11.02
C PHE A 288 2.48 -5.79 9.76
N LEU A 289 3.73 -5.32 9.89
CA LEU A 289 4.64 -5.13 8.78
C LEU A 289 5.16 -6.45 8.20
N VAL A 290 5.48 -7.44 9.04
CA VAL A 290 5.85 -8.78 8.57
C VAL A 290 4.68 -9.43 7.83
N THR A 291 3.46 -9.36 8.39
CA THR A 291 2.24 -9.84 7.73
C THR A 291 2.08 -9.18 6.36
N LYS A 292 2.27 -7.87 6.28
CA LYS A 292 2.23 -7.13 5.00
C LYS A 292 3.28 -7.64 4.00
N VAL A 293 4.53 -7.86 4.42
CA VAL A 293 5.60 -8.32 3.52
C VAL A 293 5.34 -9.73 3.03
N VAL A 294 4.88 -10.64 3.89
CA VAL A 294 4.49 -12.00 3.49
C VAL A 294 3.35 -11.94 2.46
N TRP A 295 2.36 -11.07 2.66
CA TRP A 295 1.27 -10.87 1.71
C TRP A 295 1.78 -10.37 0.35
N LEU A 296 2.67 -9.38 0.37
CA LEU A 296 3.28 -8.84 -0.85
C LEU A 296 4.06 -9.91 -1.61
N ASP A 297 4.81 -10.77 -0.91
CA ASP A 297 5.63 -11.81 -1.52
C ASP A 297 4.79 -12.94 -2.12
N VAL A 298 3.77 -13.43 -1.42
CA VAL A 298 2.85 -14.45 -1.96
C VAL A 298 2.14 -13.95 -3.22
N LEU A 299 1.62 -12.71 -3.20
CA LEU A 299 0.95 -12.15 -4.38
C LEU A 299 1.90 -11.82 -5.51
N ALA A 300 3.07 -11.27 -5.20
CA ALA A 300 4.12 -11.02 -6.18
C ALA A 300 4.45 -12.33 -6.91
N ALA A 301 4.70 -13.39 -6.15
CA ALA A 301 5.05 -14.71 -6.68
C ALA A 301 3.95 -15.29 -7.59
N THR A 302 2.69 -15.21 -7.15
CA THR A 302 1.53 -15.64 -7.93
C THR A 302 1.42 -14.88 -9.26
N VAL A 303 1.60 -13.55 -9.26
CA VAL A 303 1.48 -12.72 -10.46
C VAL A 303 2.69 -12.85 -11.39
N THR A 304 3.87 -13.17 -10.85
CA THR A 304 5.09 -13.34 -11.65
C THR A 304 5.37 -14.77 -12.08
N GLY A 305 4.53 -15.74 -11.67
CA GLY A 305 4.76 -17.16 -11.97
C GLY A 305 6.03 -17.69 -11.31
N THR A 306 6.28 -17.28 -10.06
CA THR A 306 7.42 -17.77 -9.25
C THR A 306 6.90 -18.32 -7.93
N ALA A 307 7.74 -19.04 -7.19
CA ALA A 307 7.43 -19.45 -5.83
C ALA A 307 7.63 -18.26 -4.85
N PRO A 308 6.81 -18.15 -3.78
CA PRO A 308 7.07 -17.20 -2.71
C PRO A 308 8.45 -17.45 -2.10
N ARG A 309 9.17 -16.38 -1.74
CA ARG A 309 10.54 -16.47 -1.23
C ARG A 309 10.62 -16.33 0.29
N THR A 310 9.59 -15.80 0.91
CA THR A 310 9.44 -15.77 2.36
C THR A 310 9.11 -17.15 2.89
N ARG A 311 9.43 -17.42 4.17
CA ARG A 311 8.92 -18.58 4.91
C ARG A 311 7.43 -18.42 5.25
N TYR A 312 6.60 -18.17 4.23
CA TYR A 312 5.21 -17.73 4.40
C TYR A 312 4.38 -18.72 5.20
N ALA A 313 4.59 -20.03 5.01
CA ALA A 313 3.89 -21.06 5.77
C ALA A 313 4.18 -20.96 7.27
N GLU A 314 5.45 -20.83 7.66
CA GLU A 314 5.84 -20.64 9.07
C GLU A 314 5.25 -19.35 9.64
N TRP A 315 5.33 -18.24 8.89
CA TRP A 315 4.78 -16.96 9.34
C TRP A 315 3.26 -16.97 9.53
N LEU A 316 2.53 -17.66 8.65
CA LEU A 316 1.07 -17.75 8.71
C LEU A 316 0.57 -18.63 9.87
N ASP A 317 1.45 -19.45 10.45
CA ASP A 317 1.18 -20.26 11.64
C ASP A 317 1.56 -19.55 12.95
N VAL A 318 2.22 -18.39 12.90
CA VAL A 318 2.59 -17.60 14.08
C VAL A 318 1.37 -16.97 14.74
N GLU A 319 1.25 -17.15 16.06
CA GLU A 319 0.25 -16.46 16.86
C GLU A 319 0.43 -14.93 16.80
N GLY A 320 -0.65 -14.22 16.46
CA GLY A 320 -0.63 -12.76 16.27
C GLY A 320 -0.29 -12.29 14.85
N VAL A 321 0.09 -13.19 13.94
CA VAL A 321 0.07 -12.92 12.48
C VAL A 321 -1.32 -13.22 11.96
N ASP A 322 -2.06 -12.18 11.60
CA ASP A 322 -3.44 -12.30 11.12
C ASP A 322 -3.64 -11.50 9.83
N MET A 323 -3.60 -12.20 8.70
CA MET A 323 -3.84 -11.62 7.38
C MET A 323 -5.24 -11.01 7.24
N SER A 324 -6.22 -11.48 8.01
CA SER A 324 -7.61 -11.00 7.89
C SER A 324 -7.73 -9.57 8.44
N ARG A 325 -6.97 -9.26 9.50
CA ARG A 325 -6.88 -7.92 10.10
C ARG A 325 -5.98 -6.96 9.32
N VAL A 326 -5.24 -7.42 8.31
CA VAL A 326 -4.35 -6.56 7.51
C VAL A 326 -4.91 -6.38 6.10
N MET A 327 -5.22 -7.48 5.42
CA MET A 327 -5.59 -7.52 4.00
C MET A 327 -6.95 -8.18 3.73
N GLY A 328 -7.67 -8.62 4.77
CA GLY A 328 -9.02 -9.19 4.65
C GLY A 328 -9.06 -10.62 4.14
N CYS A 329 -7.92 -11.31 4.09
CA CYS A 329 -7.81 -12.71 3.68
C CYS A 329 -7.42 -13.56 4.89
N ARG A 330 -8.05 -14.71 5.12
CA ARG A 330 -7.67 -15.61 6.21
C ARG A 330 -6.31 -16.27 5.92
N ASN A 331 -5.55 -16.58 6.97
CA ASN A 331 -4.21 -17.18 6.83
C ASN A 331 -4.21 -18.46 5.99
N TRP A 332 -5.19 -19.35 6.19
CA TRP A 332 -5.30 -20.59 5.40
C TRP A 332 -5.50 -20.34 3.90
N ALA A 333 -6.23 -19.29 3.53
CA ALA A 333 -6.47 -18.94 2.13
C ALA A 333 -5.20 -18.35 1.51
N MET A 334 -4.50 -17.48 2.25
CA MET A 334 -3.20 -16.95 1.81
C MET A 334 -2.16 -18.07 1.66
N ARG A 335 -2.15 -19.04 2.58
CA ARG A 335 -1.29 -20.23 2.50
C ARG A 335 -1.59 -21.05 1.25
N ALA A 336 -2.86 -21.30 0.96
CA ALA A 336 -3.27 -22.01 -0.24
C ALA A 336 -2.84 -21.29 -1.54
N ILE A 337 -2.91 -19.96 -1.59
CA ILE A 337 -2.41 -19.17 -2.73
C ILE A 337 -0.89 -19.35 -2.89
N GLY A 338 -0.13 -19.27 -1.79
CA GLY A 338 1.33 -19.47 -1.80
C GLY A 338 1.75 -20.90 -2.20
N ASP A 339 1.04 -21.91 -1.68
CA ASP A 339 1.29 -23.31 -2.00
C ASP A 339 0.99 -23.58 -3.48
N LEU A 340 -0.12 -23.03 -4.01
CA LEU A 340 -0.46 -23.14 -5.43
C LEU A 340 0.59 -22.49 -6.34
N ALA A 341 1.09 -21.31 -5.95
CA ALA A 341 2.17 -20.63 -6.68
C ALA A 341 3.47 -21.47 -6.70
N SER A 342 3.76 -22.18 -5.61
CA SER A 342 4.93 -23.08 -5.53
C SER A 342 4.77 -24.30 -6.46
N VAL A 343 3.63 -24.99 -6.40
CA VAL A 343 3.34 -26.16 -7.24
C VAL A 343 3.33 -25.80 -8.73
N ALA A 344 2.81 -24.61 -9.09
CA ALA A 344 2.75 -24.16 -10.48
C ALA A 344 4.14 -23.98 -11.11
N VAL A 345 5.17 -23.65 -10.31
CA VAL A 345 6.55 -23.53 -10.80
C VAL A 345 7.20 -24.90 -10.98
N GLU A 346 6.88 -25.86 -10.11
CA GLU A 346 7.42 -27.22 -10.18
C GLU A 346 6.91 -27.98 -11.42
N GLY A 347 5.69 -27.69 -11.89
CA GLY A 347 5.08 -28.33 -13.06
C GLY A 347 5.43 -27.75 -14.44
N ASP A 348 6.33 -26.77 -14.54
CA ASP A 348 6.66 -26.07 -15.80
C ASP A 348 7.87 -26.71 -16.55
N ALA A 349 8.37 -27.86 -16.08
CA ALA A 349 9.54 -28.56 -16.62
C ALA A 349 9.27 -30.05 -16.87
N ASP A 350 8.55 -30.41 -17.95
CA ASP A 350 8.27 -31.80 -18.41
C ASP A 350 7.63 -32.78 -17.39
N ASP A 351 7.46 -32.39 -16.13
CA ASP A 351 6.87 -33.17 -15.04
C ASP A 351 5.37 -32.86 -14.89
N GLU A 352 4.56 -33.90 -14.66
CA GLU A 352 3.15 -33.71 -14.27
C GLU A 352 3.08 -32.97 -12.93
N PRO A 353 2.18 -31.97 -12.79
CA PRO A 353 2.00 -31.26 -11.53
C PRO A 353 1.66 -32.25 -10.42
N ASP A 354 2.19 -32.05 -9.21
CA ASP A 354 1.92 -32.92 -8.06
C ASP A 354 0.42 -32.88 -7.73
N VAL A 355 -0.31 -33.84 -8.30
CA VAL A 355 -1.76 -33.99 -8.16
C VAL A 355 -2.15 -34.12 -6.70
N ARG A 356 -1.30 -34.76 -5.88
CA ARG A 356 -1.55 -34.94 -4.46
C ARG A 356 -1.42 -33.61 -3.71
N ALA A 357 -0.38 -32.81 -4.01
CA ALA A 357 -0.24 -31.48 -3.43
C ALA A 357 -1.43 -30.57 -3.78
N VAL A 358 -1.91 -30.62 -5.04
CA VAL A 358 -3.10 -29.86 -5.47
C VAL A 358 -4.36 -30.32 -4.73
N GLU A 359 -4.54 -31.62 -4.52
CA GLU A 359 -5.67 -32.16 -3.76
C GLU A 359 -5.62 -31.73 -2.27
N ASP A 360 -4.43 -31.76 -1.67
CA ASP A 360 -4.23 -31.32 -0.28
C ASP A 360 -4.49 -29.80 -0.13
N ILE A 361 -4.17 -28.99 -1.14
CA ILE A 361 -4.55 -27.57 -1.20
C ILE A 361 -6.06 -27.43 -1.30
N ARG A 362 -6.72 -28.17 -2.21
CA ARG A 362 -8.18 -28.13 -2.39
C ARG A 362 -8.91 -28.48 -1.10
N LYS A 363 -8.53 -29.58 -0.45
CA LYS A 363 -9.15 -30.03 0.80
C LYS A 363 -9.03 -28.97 1.91
N ARG A 364 -7.87 -28.31 2.05
CA ARG A 364 -7.68 -27.22 3.02
C ARG A 364 -8.54 -26.01 2.70
N LEU A 365 -8.70 -25.67 1.43
CA LEU A 365 -9.60 -24.59 0.99
C LEU A 365 -11.06 -24.91 1.32
N GLU A 366 -11.52 -26.13 1.01
CA GLU A 366 -12.89 -26.59 1.30
C GLU A 366 -13.18 -26.56 2.81
N GLN A 367 -12.30 -27.13 3.63
CA GLN A 367 -12.40 -27.06 5.09
C GLN A 367 -12.42 -25.62 5.61
N GLY A 368 -11.59 -24.75 5.04
CA GLY A 368 -11.55 -23.34 5.40
C GLY A 368 -12.84 -22.58 5.06
N LEU A 369 -13.49 -22.95 3.94
CA LEU A 369 -14.77 -22.39 3.50
C LEU A 369 -15.93 -22.90 4.36
N GLU A 370 -15.99 -24.19 4.65
CA GLU A 370 -16.98 -24.79 5.56
C GLU A 370 -16.94 -24.10 6.94
N GLY A 371 -15.74 -23.86 7.47
CA GLY A 371 -15.56 -23.15 8.73
C GLY A 371 -15.96 -21.66 8.71
N ILE A 372 -16.06 -21.02 7.54
CA ILE A 372 -16.65 -19.67 7.42
C ILE A 372 -18.17 -19.75 7.54
N ASP A 373 -18.78 -20.72 6.84
CA ASP A 373 -20.23 -20.89 6.85
C ASP A 373 -20.73 -21.25 8.26
N GLU A 374 -20.03 -22.11 8.99
CA GLU A 374 -20.37 -22.45 10.38
C GLU A 374 -20.27 -21.26 11.35
N GLN A 375 -19.26 -20.40 11.20
CA GLN A 375 -19.13 -19.16 12.00
C GLN A 375 -20.22 -18.14 11.65
N SER A 376 -20.65 -18.09 10.39
CA SER A 376 -21.78 -17.24 9.99
C SER A 376 -23.12 -17.74 10.58
N VAL A 377 -23.30 -19.06 10.71
CA VAL A 377 -24.49 -19.69 11.28
C VAL A 377 -24.48 -19.64 12.81
N SER A 378 -23.33 -19.76 13.48
CA SER A 378 -23.23 -19.64 14.95
C SER A 378 -23.52 -18.20 15.41
N CYS A 379 -23.04 -17.18 14.69
CA CYS A 379 -23.42 -15.79 14.95
C CYS A 379 -24.92 -15.54 14.80
N THR A 380 -25.61 -16.26 13.90
CA THR A 380 -27.08 -16.14 13.79
C THR A 380 -27.85 -16.85 14.91
N HIS A 381 -27.27 -17.88 15.55
CA HIS A 381 -27.93 -18.62 16.63
C HIS A 381 -27.67 -18.03 18.03
N ASP A 382 -26.49 -17.44 18.28
CA ASP A 382 -26.17 -16.82 19.58
C ASP A 382 -26.72 -15.39 19.73
N CYS A 383 -27.18 -14.75 18.65
CA CYS A 383 -27.86 -13.46 18.70
C CYS A 383 -29.33 -13.52 19.18
N CYS A 384 -29.86 -14.69 19.55
CA CYS A 384 -31.16 -14.83 20.20
C CYS A 384 -31.06 -14.85 21.75
N CYS A 385 -30.17 -14.03 22.32
CA CYS A 385 -30.14 -13.75 23.76
C CYS A 385 -30.58 -12.29 23.98
N ASP A 386 -31.80 -12.11 24.49
CA ASP A 386 -32.57 -10.85 24.68
C ASP A 386 -31.93 -9.77 25.60
N THR A 387 -30.61 -9.61 25.67
CA THR A 387 -29.98 -8.65 26.61
C THR A 387 -28.84 -7.79 26.08
N CYS A 388 -28.52 -7.78 24.78
CA CYS A 388 -27.50 -6.86 24.24
C CYS A 388 -28.07 -5.98 23.13
N GLY A 389 -28.51 -4.78 23.51
CA GLY A 389 -28.83 -3.71 22.57
C GLY A 389 -27.56 -3.00 22.10
N ASP A 390 -26.83 -3.60 21.17
CA ASP A 390 -25.97 -2.88 20.20
C ASP A 390 -25.34 -3.86 19.20
N PRO A 391 -25.67 -3.81 17.90
CA PRO A 391 -25.18 -4.77 16.91
C PRO A 391 -23.82 -4.40 16.28
N LEU A 392 -23.10 -3.42 16.84
CA LEU A 392 -21.85 -2.90 16.25
C LEU A 392 -20.57 -3.67 16.64
N HIS A 393 -20.70 -4.81 17.33
CA HIS A 393 -19.55 -5.57 17.83
C HIS A 393 -19.43 -7.02 17.32
N CYS A 394 -20.03 -7.36 16.18
CA CYS A 394 -19.73 -8.62 15.45
C CYS A 394 -18.76 -8.38 14.29
#